data_AF-A0A177DFC5-F1
#
_entry.id   AF-A0A177DFC5-F1
#
_cell.length_a   1.000
_cell.length_b   1.000
_cell.length_c   1.000
_cell.angle_alpha   90.00
_cell.angle_beta   90.00
_cell.angle_gamma   90.00
#
_symmetry.space_group_name_H-M   'P 1'
#
loop_
_entity.id
_entity.type
_entity.pdbx_description
1 polymer ?
#
loop_
_entity_poly.entity_id
_entity_poly.type
_entity_poly.pdbx_seq_one_letter_code
_entity_poly.pdbx_strand_id
1 'polypeptide(L)'
;MDTGADVCASTPTASGRSQPIAILQSRVDELCSQLFSFSKTRRTADLDCGDIFPVNAAKAVFTAENFEECVWAYFTVFHPQQPLLHWPTFDMHSVSLPLLLAVVFGGSVHCSPTDGALSCRAFFDFGEEFIFEQLRHIVAAKPDLHSDPHAMESVQAGLLIVALQSSFNSEAVRRRVRVSRHPELTVAIRSLRLLDPMIHSSHQNKVPDWDAFIAEESRVRIVHFMCVMDYMNTFFFNLLPNLAIGEIYQRLPCNDALYDAWTQKEYERLCVESLRPTKQIPSIKQLVALLMSENWWDEQKNPLLSILELRHLMICVFALHSIIFVSRAALLTPSSYRDLLRATKRWKELWDTLHTKHEAEREKSLGFVKHGLEMWWVTCKVLELAHAGDSQSRYMEVSPTDSLIELHSFLKQYGNCVDG
;
A
#
# COMPACT_ATOMS: atom_id res chain seq x y z
N MET A 1 -13.57 12.91 27.49
CA MET A 1 -12.95 12.79 28.82
C MET A 1 -11.58 12.21 28.60
N ASP A 2 -10.61 12.91 29.17
CA ASP A 2 -9.18 12.64 29.25
C ASP A 2 -8.82 11.15 29.25
N THR A 3 -7.82 10.76 28.45
CA THR A 3 -6.88 9.67 28.76
C THR A 3 -5.72 9.65 27.75
N GLY A 4 -4.53 10.02 28.25
CA GLY A 4 -3.33 9.19 28.02
C GLY A 4 -2.38 9.61 26.92
N ALA A 5 -1.77 10.79 27.04
CA ALA A 5 -0.39 10.97 26.60
C ALA A 5 0.54 10.21 27.56
N ASP A 6 1.27 9.22 27.04
CA ASP A 6 2.65 8.87 27.41
C ASP A 6 2.97 7.45 26.93
N VAL A 7 3.57 7.35 25.73
CA VAL A 7 4.50 6.26 25.43
C VAL A 7 5.75 6.91 24.88
N CYS A 8 6.67 7.19 25.81
CA CYS A 8 8.05 7.55 25.52
C CYS A 8 8.73 6.33 24.90
N ALA A 9 8.55 6.13 23.59
CA ALA A 9 9.48 5.36 22.80
C ALA A 9 10.68 6.27 22.56
N SER A 10 11.86 5.82 23.01
CA SER A 10 13.14 6.45 22.72
C SER A 10 13.37 6.32 21.21
N THR A 11 12.89 7.31 20.46
CA THR A 11 13.22 7.51 19.06
C THR A 11 14.73 7.73 18.99
N PRO A 12 15.44 7.07 18.05
CA PRO A 12 16.80 7.47 17.75
C PRO A 12 16.73 8.94 17.36
N THR A 13 17.34 9.80 18.18
CA THR A 13 17.56 11.17 17.79
C THR A 13 18.39 11.12 16.51
N ALA A 14 17.83 11.67 15.43
CA ALA A 14 18.53 11.96 14.18
C ALA A 14 19.65 12.95 14.48
N SER A 15 20.70 12.46 15.12
CA SER A 15 21.92 13.18 15.43
C SER A 15 22.71 13.27 14.13
N GLY A 16 22.50 14.38 13.42
CA GLY A 16 23.39 14.81 12.36
C GLY A 16 22.84 14.65 10.95
N ARG A 17 22.09 15.67 10.50
CA ARG A 17 22.24 16.35 9.21
C ARG A 17 21.20 17.47 9.15
N SER A 18 21.47 18.60 9.81
CA SER A 18 20.84 19.86 9.44
C SER A 18 21.42 20.26 8.08
N GLN A 19 21.00 19.58 7.01
CA GLN A 19 21.22 20.08 5.67
C GLN A 19 20.49 21.42 5.56
N PRO A 20 21.05 22.43 4.86
CA PRO A 20 20.55 23.78 4.97
C PRO A 20 19.07 23.86 4.55
N ILE A 21 18.22 24.47 5.40
CA ILE A 21 16.83 24.81 5.07
C ILE A 21 16.71 25.53 3.72
N ALA A 22 17.75 26.28 3.33
CA ALA A 22 17.88 26.93 2.04
C ALA A 22 17.88 25.97 0.84
N ILE A 23 18.48 24.78 0.96
CA ILE A 23 18.43 23.76 -0.10
C ILE A 23 17.00 23.28 -0.27
N LEU A 24 16.32 22.93 0.83
CA LEU A 24 14.92 22.49 0.79
C LEU A 24 14.01 23.58 0.22
N GLN A 25 14.22 24.84 0.62
CA GLN A 25 13.46 25.97 0.07
C GLN A 25 13.67 26.10 -1.46
N SER A 26 14.90 25.91 -1.95
CA SER A 26 15.15 25.88 -3.40
C SER A 26 14.37 24.77 -4.12
N ARG A 27 14.23 23.59 -3.50
CA ARG A 27 13.44 22.49 -4.06
C ARG A 27 11.94 22.81 -4.07
N VAL A 28 11.47 23.45 -3.01
CA VAL A 28 10.07 23.89 -2.87
C VAL A 28 9.73 24.94 -3.93
N ASP A 29 10.63 25.90 -4.18
CA ASP A 29 10.48 26.91 -5.22
C ASP A 29 10.49 26.29 -6.63
N GLU A 30 11.37 25.31 -6.86
CA GLU A 30 11.42 24.52 -8.10
C GLU A 30 10.11 23.78 -8.33
N LEU A 31 9.61 23.07 -7.32
CA LEU A 31 8.34 22.34 -7.37
C LEU A 31 7.15 23.26 -7.69
N CYS A 32 7.05 24.42 -7.03
CA CYS A 32 6.02 25.42 -7.34
C CYS A 32 6.11 25.90 -8.79
N SER A 33 7.33 26.09 -9.31
CA SER A 33 7.57 26.52 -10.69
C SER A 33 7.18 25.43 -11.70
N GLN A 34 7.50 24.17 -11.41
CA GLN A 34 7.11 23.03 -12.25
C GLN A 34 5.59 22.82 -12.26
N LEU A 35 4.92 22.88 -11.11
CA LEU A 35 3.46 22.78 -11.00
C LEU A 35 2.75 23.90 -11.78
N PHE A 36 3.27 25.12 -11.70
CA PHE A 36 2.75 26.24 -12.48
C PHE A 36 2.91 26.03 -13.99
N SER A 37 4.12 25.68 -14.45
CA SER A 37 4.40 25.39 -15.86
C SER A 37 3.53 24.25 -16.40
N PHE A 38 3.38 23.18 -15.60
CA PHE A 38 2.51 22.05 -15.91
C PHE A 38 1.05 22.49 -16.08
N SER A 39 0.49 23.23 -15.12
CA SER A 39 -0.90 23.70 -15.19
C SER A 39 -1.19 24.56 -16.42
N LYS A 40 -0.22 25.41 -16.83
CA LYS A 40 -0.33 26.23 -18.03
C LYS A 40 -0.34 25.39 -19.30
N THR A 41 0.59 24.44 -19.40
CA THR A 41 0.70 23.53 -20.55
C THR A 41 -0.57 22.71 -20.73
N ARG A 42 -1.07 22.16 -19.61
CA ARG A 42 -2.32 21.40 -19.60
C ARG A 42 -3.51 22.26 -20.03
N ARG A 43 -3.66 23.45 -19.45
CA ARG A 43 -4.76 24.36 -19.82
C ARG A 43 -4.77 24.67 -21.33
N THR A 44 -3.60 24.86 -21.94
CA THR A 44 -3.49 25.04 -23.39
C THR A 44 -3.89 23.79 -24.17
N ALA A 45 -3.52 22.60 -23.70
CA ALA A 45 -3.92 21.33 -24.31
C ALA A 45 -5.44 21.06 -24.19
N ASP A 46 -6.04 21.46 -23.07
CA ASP A 46 -7.48 21.31 -22.77
C ASP A 46 -8.33 22.46 -23.36
N LEU A 47 -7.84 23.17 -24.38
CA LEU A 47 -8.54 24.29 -25.06
C LEU A 47 -9.03 25.38 -24.09
N ASP A 48 -8.16 25.80 -23.17
CA ASP A 48 -8.39 26.79 -22.10
C ASP A 48 -9.39 26.34 -21.01
N CYS A 49 -9.72 25.06 -20.95
CA CYS A 49 -10.43 24.44 -19.84
C CYS A 49 -9.45 24.05 -18.72
N GLY A 50 -9.81 24.32 -17.46
CA GLY A 50 -9.03 23.95 -16.28
C GLY A 50 -8.37 25.11 -15.53
N ASP A 51 -8.13 24.89 -14.23
CA ASP A 51 -7.59 25.91 -13.33
C ASP A 51 -6.08 26.05 -13.48
N ILE A 52 -5.59 27.29 -13.36
CA ILE A 52 -4.16 27.57 -13.26
C ILE A 52 -3.74 27.36 -11.82
N PHE A 53 -2.57 26.73 -11.62
CA PHE A 53 -1.99 26.51 -10.30
C PHE A 53 -1.84 27.84 -9.53
N PRO A 54 -2.44 27.98 -8.33
CA PRO A 54 -2.47 29.25 -7.62
C PRO A 54 -1.16 29.52 -6.87
N VAL A 55 -0.14 29.99 -7.61
CA VAL A 55 1.25 30.18 -7.12
C VAL A 55 1.34 30.98 -5.82
N ASN A 56 0.57 32.06 -5.68
CA ASN A 56 0.64 32.90 -4.48
C ASN A 56 0.13 32.18 -3.24
N ALA A 57 -0.95 31.40 -3.39
CA ALA A 57 -1.45 30.55 -2.30
C ALA A 57 -0.46 29.41 -2.01
N ALA A 58 0.11 28.80 -3.05
CA ALA A 58 1.10 27.74 -2.91
C ALA A 58 2.33 28.23 -2.13
N LYS A 59 2.87 29.41 -2.43
CA LYS A 59 4.02 29.98 -1.71
C LYS A 59 3.78 30.24 -0.22
N ALA A 60 2.53 30.44 0.18
CA ALA A 60 2.18 30.60 1.60
C ALA A 60 2.14 29.27 2.36
N VAL A 61 1.96 28.14 1.64
CA VAL A 61 1.76 26.81 2.20
C VAL A 61 2.98 25.92 1.99
N PHE A 62 3.58 25.97 0.81
CA PHE A 62 4.78 25.23 0.44
C PHE A 62 5.98 26.05 0.87
N THR A 63 6.39 25.86 2.12
CA THR A 63 7.65 26.35 2.68
C THR A 63 8.52 25.17 3.10
N ALA A 64 9.82 25.40 3.23
CA ALA A 64 10.75 24.35 3.67
C ALA A 64 10.37 23.79 5.05
N GLU A 65 9.92 24.65 5.98
CA GLU A 65 9.50 24.24 7.32
C GLU A 65 8.26 23.34 7.29
N ASN A 66 7.24 23.73 6.50
CA ASN A 66 6.03 22.91 6.35
C ASN A 66 6.35 21.56 5.69
N PHE A 67 7.28 21.54 4.72
CA PHE A 67 7.73 20.31 4.08
C PHE A 67 8.44 19.38 5.07
N GLU A 68 9.36 19.91 5.88
CA GLU A 68 10.07 19.15 6.91
C GLU A 68 9.10 18.55 7.94
N GLU A 69 8.15 19.35 8.44
CA GLU A 69 7.11 18.90 9.37
C GLU A 69 6.25 17.78 8.75
N CYS A 70 5.78 17.98 7.52
CA CYS A 70 4.96 16.98 6.83
C CYS A 70 5.73 15.68 6.57
N VAL A 71 6.99 15.75 6.11
CA VAL A 71 7.82 14.56 5.90
C VAL A 71 7.98 13.79 7.21
N TRP A 72 8.24 14.48 8.33
CA TRP A 72 8.31 13.85 9.63
C TRP A 72 6.99 13.15 10.00
N ALA A 73 5.86 13.85 9.84
CA ALA A 73 4.53 13.31 10.15
C ALA A 73 4.19 12.07 9.28
N TYR A 74 4.59 12.06 8.02
CA TYR A 74 4.45 10.90 7.14
C TYR A 74 5.16 9.67 7.71
N PHE A 75 6.45 9.80 8.03
CA PHE A 75 7.27 8.66 8.44
C PHE A 75 6.90 8.07 9.81
N THR A 76 6.23 8.85 10.64
CA THR A 76 5.95 8.49 12.03
C THR A 76 4.52 8.05 12.26
N VAL A 77 3.59 8.48 11.40
CA VAL A 77 2.16 8.16 11.52
C VAL A 77 1.69 7.23 10.40
N PHE A 78 1.97 7.57 9.15
CA PHE A 78 1.48 6.81 7.98
C PHE A 78 2.37 5.61 7.66
N HIS A 79 3.68 5.86 7.55
CA HIS A 79 4.67 4.87 7.12
C HIS A 79 4.67 3.57 7.95
N PRO A 80 4.54 3.58 9.29
CA PRO A 80 4.50 2.33 10.07
C PRO A 80 3.31 1.41 9.72
N GLN A 81 2.24 1.98 9.16
CA GLN A 81 1.07 1.20 8.73
C GLN A 81 1.29 0.56 7.35
N GLN A 82 1.93 1.30 6.43
CA GLN A 82 2.18 0.89 5.05
C GLN A 82 3.61 1.31 4.62
N PRO A 83 4.63 0.53 5.03
CA PRO A 83 6.02 0.88 4.78
C PRO A 83 6.42 0.67 3.32
N LEU A 84 6.17 1.70 2.50
CA LEU A 84 6.45 1.72 1.06
C LEU A 84 7.85 2.28 0.72
N LEU A 85 8.34 3.24 1.51
CA LEU A 85 9.63 3.91 1.33
C LEU A 85 10.63 3.39 2.35
N HIS A 86 11.91 3.31 2.01
CA HIS A 86 12.94 3.00 2.98
C HIS A 86 13.30 4.27 3.75
N TRP A 87 12.86 4.40 5.00
CA TRP A 87 13.06 5.64 5.78
C TRP A 87 14.54 6.02 5.92
N PRO A 88 15.47 5.13 6.30
CA PRO A 88 16.86 5.53 6.51
C PRO A 88 17.57 6.11 5.27
N THR A 89 17.15 5.75 4.05
CA THR A 89 17.73 6.30 2.80
C THR A 89 16.87 7.37 2.16
N PHE A 90 15.69 7.69 2.70
CA PHE A 90 14.88 8.77 2.18
C PHE A 90 15.54 10.12 2.48
N ASP A 91 15.79 10.89 1.43
CA ASP A 91 16.39 12.21 1.53
C ASP A 91 15.54 13.25 0.80
N MET A 92 14.81 14.06 1.56
CA MET A 92 13.96 15.13 1.03
C MET A 92 14.71 16.18 0.20
N HIS A 93 16.05 16.21 0.26
CA HIS A 93 16.89 17.10 -0.53
C HIS A 93 17.30 16.52 -1.90
N SER A 94 17.11 15.22 -2.14
CA SER A 94 17.53 14.57 -3.39
C SER A 94 16.47 13.70 -4.09
N VAL A 95 15.49 13.13 -3.37
CA VAL A 95 14.41 12.34 -3.99
C VAL A 95 13.65 13.13 -5.05
N SER A 96 13.07 12.50 -6.07
CA SER A 96 12.31 13.22 -7.11
C SER A 96 11.19 14.10 -6.54
N LEU A 97 10.94 15.22 -7.22
CA LEU A 97 9.91 16.18 -6.81
C LEU A 97 8.49 15.57 -6.72
N PRO A 98 8.05 14.67 -7.62
CA PRO A 98 6.77 13.98 -7.49
C PRO A 98 6.67 13.16 -6.20
N LEU A 99 7.74 12.44 -5.83
CA LEU A 99 7.77 11.66 -4.61
C LEU A 99 7.77 12.55 -3.37
N LEU A 100 8.59 13.61 -3.35
CA LEU A 100 8.59 14.59 -2.27
C LEU A 100 7.19 15.18 -2.06
N LEU A 101 6.51 15.58 -3.13
CA LEU A 101 5.15 16.13 -3.06
C LEU A 101 4.15 15.12 -2.50
N ALA A 102 4.20 13.86 -2.95
CA ALA A 102 3.32 12.81 -2.45
C ALA A 102 3.53 12.52 -0.95
N VAL A 103 4.78 12.50 -0.49
CA VAL A 103 5.13 12.33 0.93
C VAL A 103 4.62 13.51 1.75
N VAL A 104 4.84 14.74 1.29
CA VAL A 104 4.36 15.95 1.98
C VAL A 104 2.83 15.96 2.07
N PHE A 105 2.12 15.61 1.00
CA PHE A 105 0.66 15.51 1.03
C PHE A 105 0.19 14.43 2.00
N GLY A 106 0.81 13.25 2.00
CA GLY A 106 0.53 12.17 2.95
C GLY A 106 0.81 12.57 4.40
N GLY A 107 1.85 13.36 4.64
CA GLY A 107 2.17 13.90 5.96
C GLY A 107 1.23 15.00 6.45
N SER A 108 0.79 15.88 5.53
CA SER A 108 -0.02 17.06 5.87
C SER A 108 -1.35 16.72 6.56
N VAL A 109 -1.92 15.53 6.29
CA VAL A 109 -3.16 15.07 6.93
C VAL A 109 -2.94 14.57 8.37
N HIS A 110 -1.68 14.41 8.78
CA HIS A 110 -1.27 13.96 10.11
C HIS A 110 -0.58 15.04 10.93
N CYS A 111 -0.25 16.19 10.33
CA CYS A 111 0.21 17.37 11.06
C CYS A 111 -0.89 17.93 11.97
N SER A 112 -0.48 18.71 12.98
CA SER A 112 -1.43 19.48 13.79
C SER A 112 -2.26 20.38 12.88
N PRO A 113 -3.57 20.59 13.15
CA PRO A 113 -4.47 21.34 12.28
C PRO A 113 -4.14 22.84 12.33
N THR A 114 -3.11 23.23 11.58
CA THR A 114 -2.72 24.61 11.29
C THR A 114 -3.31 25.04 9.95
N ASP A 115 -3.40 26.34 9.71
CA ASP A 115 -3.86 26.87 8.42
C ASP A 115 -3.06 26.32 7.24
N GLY A 116 -1.74 26.14 7.41
CA GLY A 116 -0.86 25.53 6.42
C GLY A 116 -1.22 24.07 6.11
N ALA A 117 -1.33 23.22 7.15
CA ALA A 117 -1.66 21.81 6.99
C ALA A 117 -3.05 21.59 6.35
N LEU A 118 -4.03 22.42 6.73
CA LEU A 118 -5.37 22.38 6.15
C LEU A 118 -5.37 22.87 4.70
N SER A 119 -4.59 23.91 4.39
CA SER A 119 -4.51 24.50 3.04
C SER A 119 -3.77 23.61 2.04
N CYS A 120 -2.87 22.71 2.49
CA CYS A 120 -2.21 21.72 1.62
C CYS A 120 -3.22 20.92 0.78
N ARG A 121 -4.41 20.62 1.34
CA ARG A 121 -5.46 19.85 0.67
C ARG A 121 -5.95 20.48 -0.63
N ALA A 122 -5.91 21.82 -0.74
CA ALA A 122 -6.33 22.53 -1.93
C ALA A 122 -5.44 22.22 -3.16
N PHE A 123 -4.26 21.63 -2.94
CA PHE A 123 -3.29 21.31 -3.98
C PHE A 123 -3.25 19.82 -4.34
N PHE A 124 -4.04 18.96 -3.69
CA PHE A 124 -3.98 17.51 -3.91
C PHE A 124 -4.30 17.10 -5.34
N ASP A 125 -5.34 17.69 -5.94
CA ASP A 125 -5.71 17.41 -7.33
C ASP A 125 -4.61 17.89 -8.30
N PHE A 126 -3.99 19.05 -8.08
CA PHE A 126 -2.86 19.52 -8.89
C PHE A 126 -1.66 18.59 -8.80
N GLY A 127 -1.31 18.15 -7.59
CA GLY A 127 -0.19 17.23 -7.40
C GLY A 127 -0.46 15.83 -7.95
N GLU A 128 -1.69 15.33 -7.83
CA GLU A 128 -2.10 14.07 -8.46
C GLU A 128 -1.91 14.12 -9.97
N GLU A 129 -2.45 15.13 -10.65
CA GLU A 129 -2.29 15.26 -12.11
C GLU A 129 -0.82 15.39 -12.53
N PHE A 130 -0.02 16.15 -11.76
CA PHE A 130 1.41 16.30 -12.00
C PHE A 130 2.16 14.98 -11.84
N ILE A 131 1.94 14.24 -10.75
CA ILE A 131 2.55 12.94 -10.50
C ILE A 131 2.23 11.96 -11.63
N PHE A 132 0.97 11.90 -12.06
CA PHE A 132 0.54 11.01 -13.13
C PHE A 132 1.07 11.42 -14.50
N GLU A 133 1.28 12.72 -14.76
CA GLU A 133 1.96 13.17 -15.99
C GLU A 133 3.41 12.69 -16.02
N GLN A 134 4.14 12.85 -14.92
CA GLN A 134 5.52 12.35 -14.82
C GLN A 134 5.57 10.83 -15.01
N LEU A 135 4.64 10.09 -14.41
CA LEU A 135 4.53 8.64 -14.60
C LEU A 135 4.25 8.26 -16.07
N ARG A 136 3.37 9.00 -16.75
CA ARG A 136 3.08 8.79 -18.19
C ARG A 136 4.32 9.01 -19.05
N HIS A 137 5.12 10.05 -18.77
CA HIS A 137 6.37 10.28 -19.49
C HIS A 137 7.36 9.12 -19.33
N ILE A 138 7.50 8.61 -18.10
CA ILE A 138 8.36 7.45 -17.81
C ILE A 138 7.87 6.22 -18.58
N VAL A 139 6.58 5.90 -18.51
CA VAL A 139 6.02 4.75 -19.24
C VAL A 139 6.18 4.90 -20.76
N ALA A 140 5.96 6.10 -21.30
CA ALA A 140 6.06 6.37 -22.73
C ALA A 140 7.50 6.25 -23.27
N ALA A 141 8.50 6.59 -22.46
CA ALA A 141 9.91 6.48 -22.84
C ALA A 141 10.41 5.04 -23.00
N LYS A 142 9.61 4.04 -22.58
CA LYS A 142 9.98 2.61 -22.52
C LYS A 142 11.35 2.35 -21.84
N PRO A 143 11.68 3.01 -20.73
CA PRO A 143 12.92 2.75 -20.03
C PRO A 143 12.87 1.31 -19.48
N ASP A 144 14.00 0.60 -19.50
CA ASP A 144 14.16 -0.48 -18.54
C ASP A 144 14.22 0.16 -17.13
N LEU A 145 13.89 -0.61 -16.08
CA LEU A 145 13.91 -0.10 -14.70
C LEU A 145 15.29 0.46 -14.27
N HIS A 146 16.36 0.07 -14.96
CA HIS A 146 17.73 0.50 -14.68
C HIS A 146 18.12 1.80 -15.41
N SER A 147 17.33 2.22 -16.39
CA SER A 147 17.65 3.34 -17.27
C SER A 147 17.10 4.68 -16.79
N ASP A 148 16.11 4.67 -15.89
CA ASP A 148 15.62 5.88 -15.21
C ASP A 148 15.75 5.72 -13.69
N PRO A 149 16.64 6.48 -13.03
CA PRO A 149 16.85 6.40 -11.57
C PRO A 149 15.60 6.79 -10.76
N HIS A 150 14.63 7.49 -11.35
CA HIS A 150 13.41 7.98 -10.68
C HIS A 150 12.16 7.18 -11.05
N ALA A 151 12.26 6.10 -11.83
CA ALA A 151 11.12 5.27 -12.20
C ALA A 151 10.41 4.67 -10.98
N MET A 152 11.18 4.14 -10.02
CA MET A 152 10.62 3.59 -8.78
C MET A 152 9.95 4.66 -7.93
N GLU A 153 10.59 5.82 -7.79
CA GLU A 153 10.06 6.95 -7.02
C GLU A 153 8.75 7.48 -7.60
N SER A 154 8.62 7.49 -8.93
CA SER A 154 7.40 7.94 -9.60
C SER A 154 6.23 6.97 -9.40
N VAL A 155 6.50 5.66 -9.38
CA VAL A 155 5.48 4.66 -9.01
C VAL A 155 5.11 4.79 -7.54
N GLN A 156 6.09 4.97 -6.64
CA GLN A 156 5.84 5.20 -5.22
C GLN A 156 4.99 6.45 -5.00
N ALA A 157 5.30 7.56 -5.67
CA ALA A 157 4.52 8.80 -5.63
C ALA A 157 3.06 8.57 -6.05
N GLY A 158 2.87 7.85 -7.16
CA GLY A 158 1.54 7.49 -7.68
C GLY A 158 0.74 6.61 -6.72
N LEU A 159 1.37 5.62 -6.10
CA LEU A 159 0.73 4.78 -5.08
C LEU A 159 0.32 5.58 -3.84
N LEU A 160 1.20 6.46 -3.35
CA LEU A 160 0.93 7.30 -2.18
C LEU A 160 -0.21 8.28 -2.43
N ILE A 161 -0.22 8.98 -3.56
CA ILE A 161 -1.28 9.95 -3.86
C ILE A 161 -2.64 9.27 -4.06
N VAL A 162 -2.67 8.09 -4.68
CA VAL A 162 -3.92 7.31 -4.82
C VAL A 162 -4.41 6.81 -3.46
N ALA A 163 -3.52 6.30 -2.60
CA ALA A 163 -3.89 5.89 -1.25
C ALA A 163 -4.45 7.06 -0.42
N LEU A 164 -3.79 8.22 -0.49
CA LEU A 164 -4.23 9.45 0.16
C LEU A 164 -5.60 9.89 -0.33
N GLN A 165 -5.77 10.07 -1.65
CA GLN A 165 -7.03 10.52 -2.26
C GLN A 165 -8.18 9.54 -1.97
N SER A 166 -7.91 8.23 -1.95
CA SER A 166 -8.90 7.20 -1.63
C SER A 166 -9.36 7.20 -0.18
N SER A 167 -8.56 7.76 0.74
CA SER A 167 -8.93 7.90 2.16
C SER A 167 -10.00 8.96 2.40
N PHE A 168 -10.21 9.89 1.46
CA PHE A 168 -11.23 10.93 1.57
C PHE A 168 -12.62 10.40 1.17
N ASN A 169 -13.64 10.95 1.82
CA ASN A 169 -15.03 10.58 1.52
C ASN A 169 -15.60 11.38 0.35
N SER A 170 -15.09 11.11 -0.86
CA SER A 170 -15.56 11.73 -2.10
C SER A 170 -15.80 10.69 -3.18
N GLU A 171 -17.05 10.52 -3.59
CA GLU A 171 -17.44 9.59 -4.66
C GLU A 171 -16.79 9.98 -6.00
N ALA A 172 -16.64 11.27 -6.28
CA ALA A 172 -15.98 11.76 -7.49
C ALA A 172 -14.50 11.36 -7.54
N VAL A 173 -13.79 11.49 -6.40
CA VAL A 173 -12.38 11.10 -6.29
C VAL A 173 -12.25 9.58 -6.39
N ARG A 174 -13.07 8.80 -5.68
CA ARG A 174 -13.06 7.33 -5.77
C ARG A 174 -13.36 6.85 -7.19
N ARG A 175 -14.31 7.49 -7.88
CA ARG A 175 -14.59 7.22 -9.29
C ARG A 175 -13.36 7.47 -10.16
N ARG A 176 -12.71 8.63 -10.01
CA ARG A 176 -11.48 8.99 -10.74
C ARG A 176 -10.36 7.98 -10.50
N VAL A 177 -10.14 7.61 -9.23
CA VAL A 177 -9.18 6.57 -8.85
C VAL A 177 -9.48 5.26 -9.56
N ARG A 178 -10.74 4.79 -9.49
CA ARG A 178 -11.18 3.54 -10.13
C ARG A 178 -10.98 3.55 -11.64
N VAL A 179 -11.47 4.58 -12.34
CA VAL A 179 -11.60 4.56 -13.80
C VAL A 179 -10.35 5.03 -14.53
N SER A 180 -9.46 5.77 -13.86
CA SER A 180 -8.26 6.35 -14.48
C SER A 180 -6.99 5.96 -13.74
N ARG A 181 -6.83 6.38 -12.48
CA ARG A 181 -5.53 6.36 -11.79
C ARG A 181 -5.04 4.96 -11.46
N HIS A 182 -5.92 4.11 -10.95
CA HIS A 182 -5.58 2.74 -10.58
C HIS A 182 -5.23 1.87 -11.80
N PRO A 183 -5.97 1.92 -12.93
CA PRO A 183 -5.52 1.34 -14.20
C PRO A 183 -4.18 1.88 -14.70
N GLU A 184 -3.96 3.21 -14.67
CA GLU A 184 -2.68 3.83 -15.08
C GLU A 184 -1.49 3.29 -14.27
N LEU A 185 -1.64 3.16 -12.95
CA LEU A 185 -0.61 2.54 -12.08
C LEU A 185 -0.34 1.08 -12.44
N THR A 186 -1.40 0.33 -12.73
CA THR A 186 -1.27 -1.08 -13.16
C THR A 186 -0.47 -1.17 -14.46
N VAL A 187 -0.74 -0.28 -15.42
CA VAL A 187 0.02 -0.20 -16.67
C VAL A 187 1.47 0.18 -16.41
N ALA A 188 1.74 1.13 -15.52
CA ALA A 188 3.11 1.53 -15.20
C ALA A 188 3.91 0.39 -14.57
N ILE A 189 3.34 -0.31 -13.58
CA ILE A 189 3.96 -1.46 -12.90
C ILE A 189 4.28 -2.58 -13.90
N ARG A 190 3.38 -2.87 -14.84
CA ARG A 190 3.62 -3.86 -15.91
C ARG A 190 4.70 -3.39 -16.89
N SER A 191 4.66 -2.12 -17.30
CA SER A 191 5.60 -1.55 -18.27
C SER A 191 7.04 -1.51 -17.73
N LEU A 192 7.17 -1.23 -16.44
CA LEU A 192 8.44 -1.24 -15.70
C LEU A 192 8.88 -2.65 -15.25
N ARG A 193 8.13 -3.70 -15.66
CA ARG A 193 8.44 -5.11 -15.37
C ARG A 193 8.62 -5.40 -13.88
N LEU A 194 7.87 -4.67 -13.04
CA LEU A 194 7.92 -4.83 -11.58
C LEU A 194 7.30 -6.15 -11.11
N LEU A 195 6.43 -6.75 -11.92
CA LEU A 195 5.82 -8.06 -11.66
C LEU A 195 6.68 -9.24 -12.10
N ASP A 196 7.67 -9.02 -12.96
CA ASP A 196 8.51 -10.11 -13.47
C ASP A 196 9.14 -10.91 -12.31
N PRO A 197 9.23 -12.25 -12.43
CA PRO A 197 9.91 -13.05 -11.43
C PRO A 197 11.35 -12.54 -11.26
N MET A 198 11.73 -12.20 -10.03
CA MET A 198 13.11 -11.84 -9.75
C MET A 198 14.00 -13.07 -10.01
N ILE A 199 14.95 -12.94 -10.94
CA ILE A 199 16.00 -13.94 -11.12
C ILE A 199 16.92 -13.78 -9.92
N HIS A 200 16.71 -14.58 -8.88
CA HIS A 200 17.66 -14.65 -7.78
C HIS A 200 19.02 -15.02 -8.37
N SER A 201 19.96 -14.07 -8.37
CA SER A 201 21.36 -14.40 -8.60
C SER A 201 21.73 -15.45 -7.56
N SER A 202 22.38 -16.51 -8.02
CA SER A 202 22.64 -17.77 -7.32
C SER A 202 23.64 -17.63 -6.15
N HIS A 203 23.63 -16.51 -5.43
CA HIS A 203 24.42 -16.23 -4.25
C HIS A 203 23.67 -16.65 -2.97
N GLN A 204 23.06 -17.84 -2.98
CA GLN A 204 22.24 -18.38 -1.89
C GLN A 204 22.99 -18.52 -0.53
N ASN A 205 24.29 -18.22 -0.49
CA ASN A 205 25.15 -18.36 0.69
C ASN A 205 25.81 -17.06 1.16
N LYS A 206 25.46 -15.88 0.64
CA LYS A 206 25.98 -14.59 1.13
C LYS A 206 24.84 -13.66 1.51
N VAL A 207 24.99 -12.96 2.64
CA VAL A 207 24.14 -11.82 2.99
C VAL A 207 24.26 -10.81 1.83
N PRO A 208 23.14 -10.38 1.22
CA PRO A 208 23.17 -9.36 0.18
C PRO A 208 23.84 -8.08 0.67
N ASP A 209 24.33 -7.28 -0.27
CA ASP A 209 24.69 -5.89 0.02
C ASP A 209 23.43 -5.10 0.44
N TRP A 210 23.53 -4.20 1.41
CA TRP A 210 22.38 -3.50 2.00
C TRP A 210 21.66 -2.62 0.97
N ASP A 211 22.40 -1.93 0.10
CA ASP A 211 21.80 -1.10 -0.95
C ASP A 211 21.06 -1.98 -1.97
N ALA A 212 21.66 -3.11 -2.36
CA ALA A 212 21.02 -4.09 -3.23
C ALA A 212 19.76 -4.72 -2.59
N PHE A 213 19.81 -4.98 -1.28
CA PHE A 213 18.66 -5.46 -0.52
C PHE A 213 17.54 -4.42 -0.47
N ILE A 214 17.85 -3.16 -0.17
CA ILE A 214 16.87 -2.07 -0.13
C ILE A 214 16.19 -1.91 -1.49
N ALA A 215 16.94 -1.93 -2.59
CA ALA A 215 16.39 -1.81 -3.93
C ALA A 215 15.41 -2.96 -4.25
N GLU A 216 15.79 -4.19 -3.92
CA GLU A 216 14.96 -5.38 -4.13
C GLU A 216 13.71 -5.37 -3.24
N GLU A 217 13.86 -5.05 -1.95
CA GLU A 217 12.75 -5.00 -1.00
C GLU A 217 11.79 -3.85 -1.32
N SER A 218 12.30 -2.70 -1.78
CA SER A 218 11.50 -1.59 -2.29
C SER A 218 10.61 -2.03 -3.45
N ARG A 219 11.15 -2.81 -4.40
CA ARG A 219 10.37 -3.41 -5.51
C ARG A 219 9.30 -4.36 -4.99
N VAL A 220 9.64 -5.23 -4.04
CA VAL A 220 8.66 -6.15 -3.39
C VAL A 220 7.52 -5.36 -2.76
N ARG A 221 7.84 -4.29 -2.02
CA ARG A 221 6.87 -3.45 -1.31
C ARG A 221 5.99 -2.64 -2.25
N ILE A 222 6.51 -2.13 -3.38
CA ILE A 222 5.71 -1.49 -4.44
C ILE A 222 4.64 -2.45 -4.98
N VAL A 223 5.04 -3.68 -5.34
CA VAL A 223 4.10 -4.69 -5.87
C VAL A 223 3.05 -5.06 -4.83
N HIS A 224 3.45 -5.28 -3.58
CA HIS A 224 2.52 -5.65 -2.52
C HIS A 224 1.57 -4.50 -2.15
N PHE A 225 2.04 -3.27 -2.14
CA PHE A 225 1.19 -2.10 -1.90
C PHE A 225 0.12 -2.00 -2.99
N MET A 226 0.50 -2.11 -4.27
CA MET A 226 -0.46 -2.12 -5.38
C MET A 226 -1.45 -3.28 -5.27
N CYS A 227 -0.97 -4.48 -4.97
CA CYS A 227 -1.79 -5.69 -4.77
C CYS A 227 -2.85 -5.50 -3.67
N VAL A 228 -2.43 -4.99 -2.51
CA VAL A 228 -3.34 -4.71 -1.39
C VAL A 228 -4.37 -3.66 -1.80
N MET A 229 -3.95 -2.57 -2.44
CA MET A 229 -4.86 -1.52 -2.91
C MET A 229 -5.89 -2.06 -3.92
N ASP A 230 -5.46 -2.92 -4.85
CA ASP A 230 -6.33 -3.56 -5.84
C ASP A 230 -7.38 -4.47 -5.17
N TYR A 231 -6.97 -5.28 -4.20
CA TYR A 231 -7.89 -6.19 -3.51
C TYR A 231 -8.77 -5.50 -2.47
N MET A 232 -8.28 -4.43 -1.84
CA MET A 232 -9.11 -3.54 -1.03
C MET A 232 -10.17 -2.87 -1.90
N ASN A 233 -9.84 -2.45 -3.12
CA ASN A 233 -10.82 -1.91 -4.06
C ASN A 233 -11.90 -2.95 -4.41
N THR A 234 -11.56 -4.23 -4.56
CA THR A 234 -12.55 -5.29 -4.67
C THR A 234 -13.42 -5.39 -3.43
N PHE A 235 -12.81 -5.41 -2.24
CA PHE A 235 -13.51 -5.56 -0.97
C PHE A 235 -14.44 -4.38 -0.66
N PHE A 236 -13.97 -3.15 -0.75
CA PHE A 236 -14.74 -1.98 -0.34
C PHE A 236 -15.71 -1.47 -1.40
N PHE A 237 -15.39 -1.71 -2.68
CA PHE A 237 -16.04 -1.00 -3.80
C PHE A 237 -16.54 -1.94 -4.91
N ASN A 238 -16.54 -3.26 -4.71
CA ASN A 238 -16.97 -4.26 -5.70
C ASN A 238 -16.26 -4.11 -7.06
N LEU A 239 -14.97 -3.79 -7.01
CA LEU A 239 -14.17 -3.62 -8.22
C LEU A 239 -13.55 -4.94 -8.63
N LEU A 240 -13.68 -5.29 -9.91
CA LEU A 240 -12.91 -6.40 -10.46
C LEU A 240 -11.41 -6.06 -10.32
N PRO A 241 -10.60 -6.94 -9.72
CA PRO A 241 -9.18 -6.67 -9.53
C PRO A 241 -8.47 -6.55 -10.88
N ASN A 242 -7.60 -5.54 -11.01
CA ASN A 242 -6.77 -5.33 -12.20
C ASN A 242 -5.53 -6.25 -12.22
N LEU A 243 -5.14 -6.78 -11.06
CA LEU A 243 -4.03 -7.71 -10.89
C LEU A 243 -4.54 -9.11 -10.54
N ALA A 244 -4.28 -10.08 -11.40
CA ALA A 244 -4.51 -11.46 -11.06
C ALA A 244 -3.45 -11.92 -10.05
N ILE A 245 -3.86 -12.65 -9.00
CA ILE A 245 -2.92 -13.22 -8.02
C ILE A 245 -1.84 -14.10 -8.68
N GLY A 246 -2.15 -14.68 -9.84
CA GLY A 246 -1.23 -15.48 -10.64
C GLY A 246 -0.02 -14.70 -11.18
N GLU A 247 -0.14 -13.37 -11.34
CA GLU A 247 0.91 -12.45 -11.82
C GLU A 247 1.89 -12.05 -10.70
N ILE A 248 1.58 -12.32 -9.43
CA ILE A 248 2.37 -11.85 -8.29
C ILE A 248 3.39 -12.92 -7.90
N TYR A 249 4.62 -12.75 -8.39
CA TYR A 249 5.74 -13.66 -8.13
C TYR A 249 6.59 -13.25 -6.93
N GLN A 250 6.52 -11.98 -6.55
CA GLN A 250 7.31 -11.41 -5.46
C GLN A 250 6.99 -12.13 -4.15
N ARG A 251 8.03 -12.45 -3.38
CA ARG A 251 7.89 -12.91 -1.99
C ARG A 251 7.12 -11.86 -1.17
N LEU A 252 6.45 -12.28 -0.11
CA LEU A 252 5.89 -11.33 0.86
C LEU A 252 6.99 -10.37 1.38
N PRO A 253 6.63 -9.14 1.78
CA PRO A 253 7.57 -8.20 2.38
C PRO A 253 8.29 -8.82 3.58
N CYS A 254 9.53 -8.43 3.79
CA CYS A 254 10.26 -8.83 5.00
C CYS A 254 9.77 -8.04 6.22
N ASN A 255 10.22 -8.43 7.41
CA ASN A 255 9.95 -7.71 8.65
C ASN A 255 10.42 -6.24 8.54
N ASP A 256 9.60 -5.31 9.05
CA ASP A 256 9.88 -3.88 8.95
C ASP A 256 11.18 -3.47 9.65
N ALA A 257 11.57 -4.11 10.75
CA ALA A 257 12.85 -3.82 11.40
C ALA A 257 14.06 -4.19 10.53
N LEU A 258 13.95 -5.24 9.70
CA LEU A 258 14.99 -5.60 8.74
C LEU A 258 15.06 -4.60 7.58
N TYR A 259 13.90 -4.15 7.11
CA TYR A 259 13.84 -3.14 6.06
C TYR A 259 14.36 -1.80 6.57
N ASP A 260 13.92 -1.33 7.73
CA ASP A 260 14.27 -0.03 8.32
C ASP A 260 15.64 0.01 9.02
N ALA A 261 16.49 -1.00 8.79
CA ALA A 261 17.85 -1.01 9.31
C ALA A 261 18.61 0.23 8.81
N TRP A 262 19.28 0.99 9.69
CA TRP A 262 19.86 2.29 9.33
C TRP A 262 21.25 2.20 8.68
N THR A 263 21.91 1.06 8.80
CA THR A 263 23.27 0.85 8.32
C THR A 263 23.47 -0.58 7.85
N GLN A 264 24.42 -0.80 6.94
CA GLN A 264 24.91 -2.12 6.54
C GLN A 264 25.17 -3.05 7.75
N LYS A 265 25.83 -2.53 8.80
CA LYS A 265 26.18 -3.32 9.99
C LYS A 265 24.94 -3.76 10.78
N GLU A 266 23.95 -2.89 10.90
CA GLU A 266 22.68 -3.23 11.55
C GLU A 266 21.91 -4.27 10.74
N TYR A 267 21.84 -4.09 9.42
CA TYR A 267 21.23 -5.03 8.49
C TYR A 267 21.87 -6.43 8.60
N GLU A 268 23.20 -6.51 8.57
CA GLU A 268 23.94 -7.78 8.72
C GLU A 268 23.63 -8.47 10.05
N ARG A 269 23.58 -7.71 11.14
CA ARG A 269 23.21 -8.24 12.46
C ARG A 269 21.79 -8.82 12.44
N LEU A 270 20.82 -8.08 11.92
CA LEU A 270 19.41 -8.50 11.85
C LEU A 270 19.22 -9.70 10.92
N CYS A 271 19.98 -9.79 9.84
CA CYS A 271 20.05 -11.00 9.01
C CYS A 271 20.51 -12.21 9.84
N VAL A 272 21.60 -12.09 10.60
CA VAL A 272 22.10 -13.19 11.45
C VAL A 272 21.11 -13.59 12.54
N GLU A 273 20.44 -12.62 13.17
CA GLU A 273 19.38 -12.89 14.16
C GLU A 273 18.16 -13.57 13.54
N SER A 274 17.84 -13.23 12.28
CA SER A 274 16.76 -13.82 11.49
C SER A 274 17.13 -15.16 10.84
N LEU A 275 18.42 -15.51 10.77
CA LEU A 275 18.96 -16.74 10.18
C LEU A 275 18.73 -17.96 11.10
N ARG A 276 17.47 -18.33 11.31
CA ARG A 276 17.08 -19.75 11.33
C ARG A 276 16.89 -20.17 9.86
N PRO A 277 17.26 -21.39 9.47
CA PRO A 277 17.80 -21.70 8.14
C PRO A 277 16.91 -21.14 7.03
N THR A 278 17.52 -20.31 6.17
CA THR A 278 17.03 -19.74 4.91
C THR A 278 15.79 -20.44 4.35
N LYS A 279 14.62 -20.11 4.90
CA LYS A 279 13.34 -20.58 4.40
C LYS A 279 12.78 -19.42 3.62
N GLN A 280 12.63 -19.63 2.31
CA GLN A 280 12.14 -18.62 1.39
C GLN A 280 10.78 -18.12 1.88
N ILE A 281 10.68 -16.81 2.11
CA ILE A 281 9.40 -16.15 2.36
C ILE A 281 8.52 -16.44 1.13
N PRO A 282 7.34 -17.06 1.30
CA PRO A 282 6.49 -17.38 0.16
C PRO A 282 5.95 -16.10 -0.48
N SER A 283 5.56 -16.17 -1.74
CA SER A 283 4.71 -15.15 -2.34
C SER A 283 3.27 -15.27 -1.82
N ILE A 284 2.48 -14.20 -1.97
CA ILE A 284 1.04 -14.24 -1.65
C ILE A 284 0.31 -15.34 -2.45
N LYS A 285 0.71 -15.54 -3.71
CA LYS A 285 0.23 -16.62 -4.58
C LYS A 285 0.48 -18.01 -3.97
N GLN A 286 1.69 -18.25 -3.49
CA GLN A 286 2.06 -19.52 -2.85
C GLN A 286 1.29 -19.73 -1.54
N LEU A 287 1.13 -18.69 -0.72
CA LEU A 287 0.38 -18.75 0.52
C LEU A 287 -1.09 -19.11 0.27
N VAL A 288 -1.76 -18.40 -0.64
CA VAL A 288 -3.16 -18.69 -0.99
C VAL A 288 -3.32 -20.08 -1.59
N ALA A 289 -2.43 -20.49 -2.50
CA ALA A 289 -2.46 -21.84 -3.08
C ALA A 289 -2.33 -22.93 -2.00
N LEU A 290 -1.48 -22.71 -1.00
CA LEU A 290 -1.35 -23.63 0.13
C LEU A 290 -2.64 -23.68 0.97
N LEU A 291 -3.23 -22.53 1.28
CA LEU A 291 -4.50 -22.47 2.02
C LEU A 291 -5.62 -23.21 1.29
N MET A 292 -5.65 -23.14 -0.04
CA MET A 292 -6.63 -23.82 -0.88
C MET A 292 -6.34 -25.32 -1.08
N SER A 293 -5.09 -25.77 -0.91
CA SER A 293 -4.67 -27.14 -1.26
C SER A 293 -5.38 -28.24 -0.45
N GLU A 294 -5.49 -29.46 -1.00
CA GLU A 294 -6.07 -30.60 -0.26
C GLU A 294 -5.23 -30.98 0.96
N ASN A 295 -3.91 -31.04 0.79
CA ASN A 295 -2.98 -31.38 1.87
C ASN A 295 -2.84 -30.20 2.83
N TRP A 296 -3.31 -30.36 4.07
CA TRP A 296 -3.02 -29.37 5.10
C TRP A 296 -1.69 -29.65 5.77
N TRP A 297 -1.08 -28.56 6.20
CA TRP A 297 -0.15 -28.43 7.31
C TRP A 297 0.38 -29.70 7.98
N ASP A 298 1.71 -29.77 8.06
CA ASP A 298 2.44 -30.52 9.07
C ASP A 298 3.41 -29.51 9.71
N GLU A 299 3.26 -29.22 11.01
CA GLU A 299 4.01 -28.16 11.71
C GLU A 299 5.51 -28.45 11.73
N GLN A 300 5.86 -29.74 11.66
CA GLN A 300 7.24 -30.20 11.60
C GLN A 300 7.81 -30.03 10.17
N LYS A 301 6.97 -30.04 9.14
CA LYS A 301 7.38 -29.91 7.73
C LYS A 301 7.20 -28.52 7.14
N ASN A 302 6.32 -27.68 7.68
CA ASN A 302 5.94 -26.41 7.05
C ASN A 302 6.20 -25.22 7.98
N PRO A 303 7.35 -24.54 7.82
CA PRO A 303 7.84 -23.52 8.76
C PRO A 303 7.17 -22.14 8.62
N LEU A 304 6.02 -22.08 7.97
CA LEU A 304 5.36 -20.83 7.62
C LEU A 304 4.99 -19.99 8.83
N LEU A 305 4.63 -20.61 9.95
CA LEU A 305 4.38 -19.88 11.20
C LEU A 305 5.57 -19.09 11.72
N SER A 306 6.79 -19.53 11.41
CA SER A 306 7.99 -18.82 11.87
C SER A 306 8.31 -17.59 11.01
N ILE A 307 7.57 -17.39 9.90
CA ILE A 307 7.83 -16.36 8.90
C ILE A 307 6.64 -15.39 8.77
N LEU A 308 5.41 -15.90 8.93
CA LEU A 308 4.21 -15.10 8.74
C LEU A 308 3.97 -14.15 9.92
N GLU A 309 3.43 -12.98 9.59
CA GLU A 309 3.04 -11.93 10.52
C GLU A 309 1.56 -11.63 10.29
N LEU A 310 0.90 -10.96 11.24
CA LEU A 310 -0.52 -10.59 11.08
C LEU A 310 -0.78 -9.78 9.80
N ARG A 311 0.16 -8.90 9.41
CA ARG A 311 0.06 -8.15 8.15
C ARG A 311 0.02 -9.05 6.91
N HIS A 312 0.76 -10.16 6.90
CA HIS A 312 0.74 -11.11 5.79
C HIS A 312 -0.64 -11.77 5.65
N LEU A 313 -1.29 -12.06 6.79
CA LEU A 313 -2.67 -12.55 6.80
C LEU A 313 -3.67 -11.50 6.33
N MET A 314 -3.45 -10.21 6.63
CA MET A 314 -4.30 -9.13 6.09
C MET A 314 -4.26 -9.08 4.56
N ILE A 315 -3.07 -9.17 3.96
CA ILE A 315 -2.94 -9.26 2.48
C ILE A 315 -3.69 -10.49 1.97
N CYS A 316 -3.56 -11.62 2.68
CA CYS A 316 -4.19 -12.88 2.31
C CYS A 316 -5.72 -12.86 2.37
N VAL A 317 -6.34 -12.19 3.36
CA VAL A 317 -7.81 -12.14 3.43
C VAL A 317 -8.39 -11.31 2.29
N PHE A 318 -7.74 -10.19 1.95
CA PHE A 318 -8.14 -9.40 0.78
C PHE A 318 -7.94 -10.18 -0.53
N ALA A 319 -6.85 -10.93 -0.66
CA ALA A 319 -6.62 -11.80 -1.82
C ALA A 319 -7.66 -12.94 -1.93
N LEU A 320 -8.05 -13.56 -0.82
CA LEU A 320 -9.12 -14.56 -0.81
C LEU A 320 -10.46 -13.94 -1.21
N HIS A 321 -10.77 -12.75 -0.70
CA HIS A 321 -11.97 -12.02 -1.08
C HIS A 321 -11.99 -11.69 -2.58
N SER A 322 -10.88 -11.24 -3.14
CA SER A 322 -10.80 -10.94 -4.58
C SER A 322 -10.97 -12.19 -5.44
N ILE A 323 -10.44 -13.34 -5.03
CA ILE A 323 -10.67 -14.62 -5.71
C ILE A 323 -12.14 -15.05 -5.61
N ILE A 324 -12.78 -14.89 -4.45
CA ILE A 324 -14.22 -15.17 -4.28
C ILE A 324 -15.05 -14.28 -5.21
N PHE A 325 -14.73 -12.99 -5.29
CA PHE A 325 -15.38 -12.06 -6.20
C PHE A 325 -15.23 -12.49 -7.66
N VAL A 326 -14.00 -12.78 -8.12
CA VAL A 326 -13.73 -13.24 -9.48
C VAL A 326 -14.44 -14.57 -9.76
N SER A 327 -14.42 -15.50 -8.81
CA SER A 327 -15.12 -16.79 -8.92
C SER A 327 -16.62 -16.60 -9.12
N ARG A 328 -17.24 -15.63 -8.42
CA ARG A 328 -18.65 -15.27 -8.59
C ARG A 328 -18.90 -14.66 -9.97
N ALA A 329 -18.12 -13.65 -10.33
CA ALA A 329 -18.23 -12.95 -11.61
C ALA A 329 -18.05 -13.89 -12.82
N ALA A 330 -17.21 -14.91 -12.68
CA ALA A 330 -16.92 -15.91 -13.72
C ALA A 330 -17.79 -17.19 -13.65
N LEU A 331 -18.79 -17.24 -12.76
CA LEU A 331 -19.67 -18.42 -12.57
C LEU A 331 -18.93 -19.70 -12.12
N LEU A 332 -17.78 -19.56 -11.45
CA LEU A 332 -16.92 -20.65 -11.00
C LEU A 332 -17.19 -21.09 -9.55
N THR A 333 -18.05 -20.38 -8.80
CA THR A 333 -18.32 -20.64 -7.38
C THR A 333 -18.60 -22.12 -7.07
N PRO A 334 -19.44 -22.87 -7.81
CA PRO A 334 -19.70 -24.27 -7.48
C PRO A 334 -18.44 -25.15 -7.53
N SER A 335 -17.51 -24.86 -8.45
CA SER A 335 -16.27 -25.61 -8.62
C SER A 335 -15.17 -25.23 -7.63
N SER A 336 -15.16 -23.99 -7.16
CA SER A 336 -14.13 -23.43 -6.27
C SER A 336 -14.55 -23.38 -4.80
N TYR A 337 -15.85 -23.53 -4.49
CA TYR A 337 -16.42 -23.33 -3.16
C TYR A 337 -15.70 -24.11 -2.07
N ARG A 338 -15.47 -25.41 -2.30
CA ARG A 338 -14.83 -26.29 -1.31
C ARG A 338 -13.43 -25.81 -0.95
N ASP A 339 -12.66 -25.42 -1.96
CA ASP A 339 -11.26 -25.01 -1.80
C ASP A 339 -11.17 -23.62 -1.14
N LEU A 340 -12.08 -22.70 -1.50
CA LEU A 340 -12.17 -21.37 -0.89
C LEU A 340 -12.66 -21.43 0.56
N LEU A 341 -13.66 -22.26 0.86
CA LEU A 341 -14.16 -22.45 2.23
C LEU A 341 -13.06 -23.05 3.12
N ARG A 342 -12.29 -23.99 2.57
CA ARG A 342 -11.13 -24.56 3.27
C ARG A 342 -10.06 -23.49 3.51
N ALA A 343 -9.77 -22.65 2.53
CA ALA A 343 -8.80 -21.57 2.67
C ALA A 343 -9.20 -20.54 3.73
N THR A 344 -10.47 -20.13 3.79
CA THR A 344 -10.93 -19.17 4.81
C THR A 344 -10.89 -19.76 6.22
N LYS A 345 -11.21 -21.05 6.42
CA LYS A 345 -11.05 -21.72 7.72
C LYS A 345 -9.59 -21.77 8.17
N ARG A 346 -8.69 -22.17 7.27
CA ARG A 346 -7.25 -22.24 7.54
C ARG A 346 -6.61 -20.87 7.79
N TRP A 347 -7.10 -19.83 7.12
CA TRP A 347 -6.73 -18.46 7.43
C TRP A 347 -7.07 -18.11 8.89
N LYS A 348 -8.24 -18.50 9.38
CA LYS A 348 -8.66 -18.25 10.77
C LYS A 348 -7.80 -19.01 11.78
N GLU A 349 -7.48 -20.28 11.51
CA GLU A 349 -6.55 -21.07 12.33
C GLU A 349 -5.17 -20.40 12.46
N LEU A 350 -4.64 -19.91 11.33
CA LEU A 350 -3.39 -19.15 11.29
C LEU A 350 -3.48 -17.84 12.06
N TRP A 351 -4.58 -17.10 11.87
CA TRP A 351 -4.84 -15.85 12.56
C TRP A 351 -4.84 -16.05 14.06
N ASP A 352 -5.62 -17.01 14.56
CA ASP A 352 -5.70 -17.30 16.00
C ASP A 352 -4.35 -17.69 16.57
N THR A 353 -3.60 -18.52 15.85
CA THR A 353 -2.26 -18.96 16.28
C THR A 353 -1.28 -17.79 16.39
N LEU A 354 -1.22 -16.91 15.37
CA LEU A 354 -0.34 -15.74 15.40
C LEU A 354 -0.81 -14.73 16.44
N HIS A 355 -2.12 -14.49 16.53
CA HIS A 355 -2.70 -13.53 17.44
C HIS A 355 -2.53 -13.94 18.92
N THR A 356 -2.46 -15.24 19.23
CA THR A 356 -2.08 -15.74 20.57
C THR A 356 -0.58 -15.67 20.82
N LYS A 357 0.28 -15.82 19.81
CA LYS A 357 1.74 -15.70 20.00
C LYS A 357 2.20 -14.27 20.28
N HIS A 358 1.51 -13.29 19.69
CA HIS A 358 1.88 -11.88 19.74
C HIS A 358 1.00 -11.08 20.73
N GLU A 359 0.70 -11.65 21.91
CA GLU A 359 -0.16 -11.00 22.92
C GLU A 359 0.30 -9.60 23.32
N ALA A 360 1.62 -9.34 23.32
CA ALA A 360 2.24 -8.06 23.63
C ALA A 360 2.24 -7.05 22.46
N GLU A 361 2.07 -7.52 21.21
CA GLU A 361 1.91 -6.64 20.04
C GLU A 361 0.44 -6.24 19.81
N ARG A 362 -0.51 -6.87 20.53
CA ARG A 362 -1.95 -6.54 20.48
C ARG A 362 -2.24 -5.07 20.75
N GLU A 363 -1.55 -4.46 21.71
CA GLU A 363 -1.74 -3.04 22.05
C GLU A 363 -1.16 -2.08 21.01
N LYS A 364 -0.30 -2.58 20.12
CA LYS A 364 0.39 -1.78 19.09
C LYS A 364 -0.12 -2.03 17.67
N SER A 365 -1.13 -2.89 17.47
CA SER A 365 -1.65 -3.16 16.13
C SER A 365 -2.33 -1.92 15.54
N LEU A 366 -1.65 -1.23 14.63
CA LEU A 366 -2.16 -0.06 13.92
C LEU A 366 -2.90 -0.47 12.63
N GLY A 367 -3.77 0.43 12.14
CA GLY A 367 -4.44 0.27 10.85
C GLY A 367 -5.47 -0.88 10.78
N PHE A 368 -5.48 -1.60 9.66
CA PHE A 368 -6.50 -2.62 9.35
C PHE A 368 -6.35 -3.94 10.10
N VAL A 369 -5.18 -4.21 10.70
CA VAL A 369 -4.92 -5.47 11.42
C VAL A 369 -5.95 -5.68 12.55
N LYS A 370 -6.35 -4.61 13.24
CA LYS A 370 -7.37 -4.67 14.31
C LYS A 370 -8.76 -5.10 13.82
N HIS A 371 -9.02 -5.02 12.52
CA HIS A 371 -10.28 -5.39 11.87
C HIS A 371 -10.17 -6.69 11.06
N GLY A 372 -9.11 -7.47 11.24
CA GLY A 372 -8.85 -8.67 10.45
C GLY A 372 -9.96 -9.71 10.56
N LEU A 373 -10.57 -9.87 11.74
CA LEU A 373 -11.66 -10.82 11.95
C LEU A 373 -12.95 -10.39 11.24
N GLU A 374 -13.26 -9.09 11.24
CA GLU A 374 -14.42 -8.53 10.55
C GLU A 374 -14.27 -8.70 9.03
N MET A 375 -13.07 -8.45 8.50
CA MET A 375 -12.78 -8.66 7.07
C MET A 375 -12.86 -10.13 6.67
N TRP A 376 -12.35 -11.02 7.51
CA TRP A 376 -12.48 -12.46 7.34
C TRP A 376 -13.94 -12.90 7.36
N TRP A 377 -14.73 -12.38 8.32
CA TRP A 377 -16.15 -12.68 8.40
C TRP A 377 -16.91 -12.26 7.14
N VAL A 378 -16.69 -11.03 6.64
CA VAL A 378 -17.28 -10.57 5.37
C VAL A 378 -16.91 -11.50 4.24
N THR A 379 -15.64 -11.90 4.16
CA THR A 379 -15.13 -12.81 3.13
C THR A 379 -15.82 -14.17 3.19
N CYS A 380 -15.99 -14.75 4.38
CA CYS A 380 -16.75 -15.98 4.59
C CYS A 380 -18.22 -15.83 4.21
N LYS A 381 -18.86 -14.75 4.63
CA LYS A 381 -20.30 -14.53 4.40
C LYS A 381 -20.60 -14.35 2.91
N VAL A 382 -19.76 -13.61 2.20
CA VAL A 382 -19.87 -13.47 0.74
C VAL A 382 -19.73 -14.81 0.03
N LEU A 383 -18.80 -15.67 0.45
CA LEU A 383 -18.65 -17.01 -0.13
C LEU A 383 -19.87 -17.91 0.14
N GLU A 384 -20.40 -17.87 1.36
CA GLU A 384 -21.61 -18.61 1.76
C GLU A 384 -22.81 -18.21 0.90
N LEU A 385 -23.10 -16.91 0.83
CA LEU A 385 -24.23 -16.37 0.05
C LEU A 385 -24.07 -16.66 -1.44
N ALA A 386 -22.84 -16.55 -1.97
CA ALA A 386 -22.54 -16.88 -3.35
C ALA A 386 -22.79 -18.36 -3.68
N HIS A 387 -22.52 -19.27 -2.75
CA HIS A 387 -22.81 -20.69 -2.94
C HIS A 387 -24.31 -21.00 -2.85
N ALA A 388 -25.02 -20.29 -1.97
CA ALA A 388 -26.47 -20.38 -1.83
C ALA A 388 -27.24 -19.72 -2.98
N GLY A 389 -26.57 -18.94 -3.84
CA GLY A 389 -27.21 -18.15 -4.89
C GLY A 389 -28.00 -16.94 -4.35
N ASP A 390 -27.68 -16.47 -3.15
CA ASP A 390 -28.31 -15.29 -2.55
C ASP A 390 -27.70 -14.01 -3.13
N SER A 391 -28.55 -13.21 -3.76
CA SER A 391 -28.23 -11.90 -4.33
C SER A 391 -29.14 -10.78 -3.79
N GLN A 392 -29.67 -10.93 -2.57
CA GLN A 392 -30.62 -9.96 -1.99
C GLN A 392 -29.95 -8.62 -1.66
N SER A 393 -28.66 -8.63 -1.34
CA SER A 393 -27.91 -7.40 -1.08
C SER A 393 -27.28 -6.87 -2.37
N ARG A 394 -27.31 -5.55 -2.57
CA ARG A 394 -26.61 -4.88 -3.66
C ARG A 394 -25.11 -5.16 -3.68
N TYR A 395 -24.50 -5.37 -2.50
CA TYR A 395 -23.09 -5.75 -2.41
C TYR A 395 -22.80 -7.16 -2.98
N MET A 396 -23.82 -8.02 -3.09
CA MET A 396 -23.72 -9.32 -3.76
C MET A 396 -23.83 -9.22 -5.29
N GLU A 397 -24.04 -8.04 -5.86
CA GLU A 397 -23.89 -7.81 -7.30
C GLU A 397 -22.41 -7.63 -7.68
N VAL A 398 -22.09 -7.83 -8.97
CA VAL A 398 -20.73 -7.64 -9.52
C VAL A 398 -20.49 -6.18 -9.94
N SER A 399 -21.51 -5.33 -9.83
CA SER A 399 -21.45 -3.93 -10.25
C SER A 399 -20.55 -3.11 -9.31
N PRO A 400 -19.64 -2.28 -9.86
CA PRO A 400 -18.78 -1.42 -9.05
C PRO A 400 -19.57 -0.33 -8.33
N THR A 401 -19.12 0.07 -7.13
CA THR A 401 -19.65 1.23 -6.38
C THR A 401 -18.54 2.26 -6.10
N ASP A 402 -18.92 3.52 -5.92
CA ASP A 402 -18.04 4.62 -5.47
C ASP A 402 -18.24 4.94 -3.98
N SER A 403 -19.12 4.18 -3.31
CA SER A 403 -19.61 4.45 -1.97
C SER A 403 -19.43 3.23 -1.06
N LEU A 404 -19.27 3.49 0.24
CA LEU A 404 -19.24 2.43 1.25
C LEU A 404 -20.65 2.03 1.72
N ILE A 405 -21.69 2.68 1.19
CA ILE A 405 -23.09 2.47 1.58
C ILE A 405 -23.52 1.02 1.33
N GLU A 406 -23.12 0.43 0.21
CA GLU A 406 -23.45 -0.95 -0.14
C GLU A 406 -22.85 -1.94 0.85
N LEU A 407 -21.55 -1.82 1.15
CA LEU A 407 -20.89 -2.66 2.16
C LEU A 407 -21.50 -2.45 3.54
N HIS A 408 -21.76 -1.21 3.94
CA HIS A 408 -22.41 -0.91 5.23
C HIS A 408 -23.81 -1.52 5.33
N SER A 409 -24.58 -1.49 4.25
CA SER A 409 -25.92 -2.06 4.20
C SER A 409 -25.86 -3.59 4.26
N PHE A 410 -24.89 -4.21 3.59
CA PHE A 410 -24.58 -5.63 3.69
C PHE A 410 -24.27 -6.04 5.14
N LEU A 411 -23.40 -5.28 5.82
CA LEU A 411 -23.06 -5.52 7.23
C LEU A 411 -24.29 -5.42 8.14
N LYS A 412 -25.17 -4.45 7.93
CA LYS A 412 -26.42 -4.33 8.69
C LYS A 412 -27.38 -5.50 8.45
N GLN A 413 -27.46 -5.96 7.20
CA GLN A 413 -28.38 -7.03 6.81
C GLN A 413 -27.97 -8.39 7.38
N TYR A 414 -26.67 -8.71 7.33
CA TYR A 414 -26.17 -10.05 7.67
C TYR A 414 -25.35 -10.12 8.96
N GLY A 415 -24.90 -8.98 9.51
CA GLY A 415 -24.03 -8.93 10.70
C GLY A 415 -24.73 -9.25 12.02
N ASN A 416 -26.05 -9.05 12.10
CA ASN A 416 -26.84 -9.32 13.31
C ASN A 416 -27.19 -10.81 13.50
N CYS A 417 -26.76 -11.70 12.60
CA CYS A 417 -27.00 -13.14 12.71
C CYS A 417 -25.93 -13.90 13.53
N VAL A 418 -25.05 -13.21 14.26
CA VAL A 418 -23.90 -13.82 14.98
C VAL A 418 -24.19 -14.09 16.47
N ASP A 419 -25.35 -13.74 17.00
CA ASP A 419 -25.78 -14.10 18.37
C ASP A 419 -26.72 -15.33 18.41
N GLY A 420 -26.42 -16.37 17.63
CA GLY A 420 -27.21 -17.61 17.55
C GLY A 420 -26.41 -18.86 17.85
#